data_AF-A0A1Q5E3E1-F1
#
_entry.id   AF-A0A1Q5E3E1-F1
#
_cell.length_a   1.000
_cell.length_b   1.000
_cell.length_c   1.000
_cell.angle_alpha   90.00
_cell.angle_beta   90.00
_cell.angle_gamma   90.00
#
_symmetry.space_group_name_H-M   'P 1'
#
loop_
_entity.id
_entity.type
_entity.pdbx_description
1 polymer ?
#
loop_
_entity_poly.entity_id
_entity_poly.type
_entity_poly.pdbx_seq_one_letter_code
_entity_poly.pdbx_strand_id
1 'polypeptide(L)' 'MFDYELHKVMHAELLRRADLQRLAGEATRARRVTRRAARRTARQEAEGPVSTGGVRDRFTHAA' A
#
# COMPACT_ATOMS: atom_id res chain seq x y z
N MET A 1 10.79 41.80 -10.45
CA MET A 1 9.60 41.60 -9.59
C MET A 1 8.62 40.61 -10.22
N PHE A 2 9.13 39.49 -10.75
CA PHE A 2 8.33 38.42 -11.43
C PHE A 2 8.70 37.05 -10.87
N ASP A 3 9.96 36.88 -10.48
CA ASP A 3 10.48 35.63 -9.91
C ASP A 3 9.74 35.21 -8.64
N TYR A 4 9.39 36.17 -7.77
CA TYR A 4 8.65 35.86 -6.54
C TYR A 4 7.25 35.30 -6.82
N GLU A 5 6.54 35.85 -7.80
CA GLU A 5 5.22 35.34 -8.18
C GLU A 5 5.33 33.98 -8.88
N LEU A 6 6.37 33.77 -9.70
CA LEU A 6 6.65 32.47 -10.30
C LEU A 6 6.94 31.41 -9.22
N HIS A 7 7.72 31.76 -8.19
CA HIS A 7 8.00 30.86 -7.07
C HIS A 7 6.73 30.50 -6.30
N LYS A 8 5.79 31.42 -6.09
CA LYS A 8 4.49 31.11 -5.46
C LYS A 8 3.67 30.12 -6.27
N VAL A 9 3.61 30.30 -7.60
CA VAL A 9 2.89 29.39 -8.50
C VAL A 9 3.50 28.00 -8.43
N MET A 10 4.82 27.89 -8.57
CA MET A 10 5.53 26.61 -8.46
C MET A 10 5.35 25.95 -7.10
N HIS A 11 5.38 26.71 -6.02
CA HIS A 11 5.15 26.20 -4.67
C HIS A 11 3.73 25.61 -4.55
N ALA A 12 2.71 26.32 -5.05
CA ALA A 12 1.33 25.83 -5.06
C ALA A 12 1.18 24.55 -5.91
N GLU A 13 1.89 24.44 -7.03
CA GLU A 13 1.91 23.22 -7.85
C GLU A 13 2.54 22.03 -7.13
N LEU A 14 3.64 22.24 -6.41
CA LEU A 14 4.29 21.20 -5.63
C LEU A 14 3.38 20.66 -4.51
N LEU A 15 2.66 21.55 -3.83
CA LEU A 15 1.66 21.15 -2.82
C LEU A 15 0.56 20.30 -3.44
N ARG A 16 -0.04 20.77 -4.56
CA ARG A 16 -1.07 19.99 -5.28
C ARG A 16 -0.56 18.61 -5.67
N ARG A 17 0.68 18.51 -6.17
CA ARG A 17 1.29 17.24 -6.56
C ARG A 17 1.49 16.32 -5.35
N ALA A 18 1.94 16.86 -4.22
CA ALA A 18 2.12 16.09 -2.98
C ALA A 18 0.77 15.54 -2.49
N ASP A 19 -0.29 16.33 -2.54
CA ASP A 19 -1.62 15.89 -2.11
C ASP A 19 -2.20 14.79 -3.01
N LEU A 20 -2.03 14.91 -4.33
CA LEU A 20 -2.41 13.85 -5.27
C LEU A 20 -1.65 12.55 -5.00
N GLN A 21 -0.36 12.63 -4.67
CA GLN A 21 0.44 11.46 -4.32
C GLN A 21 -0.02 10.81 -3.00
N ARG A 22 -0.34 11.62 -1.98
CA ARG A 22 -0.91 11.12 -0.71
C ARG A 22 -2.22 10.39 -0.96
N LEU A 23 -3.15 11.01 -1.71
CA LEU A 23 -4.45 10.43 -2.03
C LEU A 23 -4.30 9.10 -2.81
N ALA A 24 -3.41 9.05 -3.80
CA ALA A 24 -3.10 7.80 -4.51
C ALA A 24 -2.53 6.73 -3.56
N GLY A 25 -1.65 7.13 -2.63
CA GLY A 25 -1.11 6.26 -1.59
C GLY A 25 -2.20 5.69 -0.68
N GLU A 26 -3.14 6.52 -0.23
CA GLU A 26 -4.28 6.11 0.59
C GLU A 26 -5.21 5.14 -0.15
N ALA A 27 -5.55 5.44 -1.41
CA ALA A 27 -6.36 4.56 -2.24
C ALA A 27 -5.71 3.17 -2.42
N THR A 28 -4.40 3.12 -2.66
CA THR A 28 -3.67 1.84 -2.77
C THR A 28 -3.59 1.09 -1.44
N ARG A 29 -3.42 1.78 -0.32
CA ARG A 29 -3.45 1.19 1.03
C ARG A 29 -4.82 0.62 1.35
N ALA A 30 -5.90 1.37 1.11
CA ALA A 30 -7.28 0.91 1.28
C ALA A 30 -7.53 -0.36 0.46
N ARG A 31 -7.16 -0.37 -0.83
CA ARG A 31 -7.25 -1.56 -1.70
C ARG A 31 -6.45 -2.76 -1.21
N ARG A 32 -5.32 -2.54 -0.52
CA ARG A 32 -4.54 -3.64 0.09
C ARG A 32 -5.23 -4.16 1.34
N VAL A 33 -5.80 -3.29 2.17
CA VAL A 33 -6.55 -3.67 3.37
C VAL A 33 -7.79 -4.47 2.98
N THR A 34 -8.59 -4.01 2.02
CA THR A 34 -9.79 -4.73 1.56
C THR A 34 -9.45 -6.11 1.00
N ARG A 35 -8.42 -6.23 0.15
CA ARG A 35 -7.95 -7.52 -0.37
C ARG A 35 -7.46 -8.46 0.74
N ARG A 36 -6.74 -7.94 1.73
CA ARG A 36 -6.28 -8.74 2.89
C ARG A 36 -7.45 -9.20 3.74
N ALA A 37 -8.44 -8.34 3.96
CA ALA A 37 -9.67 -8.70 4.68
C ALA A 37 -10.43 -9.80 3.92
N ALA A 38 -10.68 -9.62 2.62
CA ALA A 38 -11.36 -10.63 1.78
C ALA A 38 -10.62 -11.99 1.76
N ARG A 39 -9.28 -12.00 1.73
CA ARG A 39 -8.50 -13.25 1.85
C ARG A 39 -8.61 -13.89 3.24
N ARG A 40 -8.72 -13.08 4.30
CA ARG A 40 -8.90 -13.60 5.66
C ARG A 40 -10.29 -14.17 5.86
N THR A 41 -11.33 -13.51 5.37
CA THR A 41 -12.71 -14.03 5.43
C THR A 41 -12.86 -15.29 4.60
N ALA A 42 -12.34 -15.33 3.38
CA ALA A 42 -12.34 -16.55 2.55
C ALA A 42 -11.62 -17.73 3.23
N ARG A 43 -10.55 -17.48 4.01
CA ARG A 43 -9.84 -18.51 4.80
C ARG A 43 -10.60 -18.93 6.07
N GLN A 44 -11.53 -18.13 6.55
CA GLN A 44 -12.37 -18.44 7.72
C GLN A 44 -13.64 -19.18 7.30
N GLU A 45 -14.21 -18.87 6.13
CA GLU A 45 -15.38 -19.53 5.54
C GLU A 45 -15.03 -20.88 4.90
N ALA A 46 -13.88 -20.98 4.23
CA ALA A 46 -13.31 -22.28 3.90
C ALA A 46 -12.82 -22.90 5.22
N GLU A 47 -13.53 -23.92 5.70
CA GLU A 47 -13.20 -24.75 6.87
C GLU A 47 -11.70 -24.68 7.20
N GLY A 48 -11.40 -24.12 8.38
CA GLY A 48 -10.08 -23.59 8.73
C GLY A 48 -8.91 -24.51 8.37
N PRO A 49 -7.71 -23.94 8.13
CA PRO A 49 -6.56 -24.73 7.71
C PRO A 49 -6.33 -25.86 8.72
N VAL A 50 -6.53 -27.11 8.28
CA VAL A 50 -6.09 -28.28 9.02
C VAL A 50 -4.65 -28.00 9.41
N SER A 51 -4.37 -27.96 10.71
CA SER A 51 -3.01 -27.84 11.22
C SER A 51 -2.28 -29.14 10.93
N THR A 52 -1.98 -29.42 9.66
CA THR A 52 -0.95 -30.38 9.32
C THR A 52 0.37 -29.68 9.59
N GLY A 53 0.90 -29.95 10.79
CA GLY A 53 2.28 -29.65 11.12
C GLY A 53 3.17 -30.17 10.00
N GLY A 54 3.71 -29.25 9.22
CA GLY A 54 4.46 -29.55 8.02
C GLY A 54 5.40 -28.39 7.75
N VAL A 55 6.52 -28.41 8.48
CA VAL A 55 7.79 -27.73 8.22
C VAL A 55 7.78 -26.96 6.90
N ARG A 56 7.58 -25.63 6.98
CA ARG A 56 7.88 -24.74 5.87
C ARG A 56 9.39 -24.60 5.82
N ASP A 57 10.03 -25.57 5.19
CA ASP A 57 11.46 -25.58 4.94
C ASP A 57 11.77 -24.46 3.94
N ARG A 58 12.06 -23.28 4.49
CA ARG A 58 12.51 -22.13 3.70
C ARG A 58 14.00 -22.31 3.55
N PHE A 59 14.44 -22.86 2.42
CA PHE A 59 15.85 -22.91 2.06
C PHE A 59 16.44 -21.50 2.17
N THR A 60 17.49 -21.37 2.98
CA THR A 60 18.28 -20.14 3.09
C THR A 60 18.96 -19.88 1.75
N HIS A 61 18.74 -18.70 1.18
CA HIS A 61 19.39 -18.30 -0.06
C HIS A 61 20.91 -18.16 0.16
N ALA A 62 21.73 -18.72 -0.73
CA ALA A 62 23.18 -18.59 -0.65
C ALA A 62 23.60 -17.12 -0.83
N ALA A 63 24.60 -16.72 -0.04
CA ALA A 63 25.21 -15.39 0.00
C ALA A 63 26.16 -15.14 -1.17
#